data_AF-A0A2A4JH22-F1
#
_entry.id   AF-A0A2A4JH22-F1
#
_cell.length_a   1.000
_cell.length_b   1.000
_cell.length_c   1.000
_cell.angle_alpha   90.00
_cell.angle_beta   90.00
_cell.angle_gamma   90.00
#
_symmetry.space_group_name_H-M   'P 1'
#
loop_
_entity.id
_entity.type
_entity.pdbx_description
1 polymer ?
#
loop_
_entity_poly.entity_id
_entity_poly.type
_entity_poly.pdbx_seq_one_letter_code
_entity_poly.pdbx_strand_id
1 'polypeptide(L)'
;MAQSQFSLLWNSHKKNICHGLSSLQQNGEFVDMTIAADGHLVKVHQVIIALASPYIKDLISSAQCPHPVIFLNKISYTTLCALLEYVYTGEVLVSIENLNELLEAGKELHIKGLEDMKISETVTTNQQIAYNDNETDCNMESLDEEISYFEVTDAKDNDEDPKYNMTMNNIIVEVEGPKILNTESMNDDTYEDYQDEEENNSQEIRMLPDKTDSKNGDQPNLSVMQFTVSNQGSLQMILNRYVYYLKHTNRNNTRQWRCVDYLNNVKCPAHVFTKDDVVVQRISAHVHPFHDKRILKKVKAGAVFSAIHEAEQQRKLKREETANSD
;
A
#
# COMPACT_ATOMS: atom_id res chain seq x y z
N MET A 1 47.34 20.15 3.76
CA MET A 1 46.54 19.36 4.73
C MET A 1 45.57 18.53 3.90
N ALA A 2 45.64 17.19 3.96
CA ALA A 2 44.66 16.36 3.27
C ALA A 2 43.32 16.49 4.02
N GLN A 3 42.26 16.91 3.33
CA GLN A 3 40.92 16.98 3.91
C GLN A 3 40.34 15.57 3.99
N SER A 4 39.91 15.17 5.18
CA SER A 4 39.18 13.92 5.39
C SER A 4 37.82 13.99 4.70
N GLN A 5 37.47 12.95 3.94
CA GLN A 5 36.15 12.76 3.35
C GLN A 5 35.41 11.63 4.08
N PHE A 6 34.10 11.78 4.24
CA PHE A 6 33.22 10.78 4.88
C PHE A 6 32.15 10.35 3.89
N SER A 7 31.80 9.06 3.92
CA SER A 7 30.68 8.48 3.16
C SER A 7 29.58 8.06 4.12
N LEU A 8 28.33 8.45 3.83
CA LEU A 8 27.15 8.13 4.63
C LEU A 8 26.21 7.25 3.82
N LEU A 9 25.70 6.19 4.45
CA LEU A 9 24.77 5.26 3.83
C LEU A 9 23.46 5.21 4.63
N TRP A 10 22.35 5.48 3.95
CA TRP A 10 21.02 5.27 4.53
C TRP A 10 20.39 3.98 3.99
N ASN A 11 20.59 2.88 4.72
CA ASN A 11 20.17 1.53 4.32
C ASN A 11 18.67 1.41 3.97
N SER A 12 17.82 2.23 4.60
CA SER A 12 16.37 2.19 4.42
C SER A 12 15.83 3.25 3.46
N HIS A 13 16.70 4.03 2.79
CA HIS A 13 16.28 5.14 1.93
C HIS A 13 15.32 4.70 0.82
N LYS A 14 15.66 3.66 0.04
CA LYS A 14 14.83 3.17 -1.06
C LYS A 14 13.42 2.77 -0.58
N LYS A 15 13.35 1.97 0.49
CA LYS A 15 12.06 1.52 1.07
C LYS A 15 11.24 2.70 1.59
N ASN A 16 11.88 3.66 2.25
CA ASN A 16 11.22 4.86 2.77
C ASN A 16 10.60 5.69 1.63
N ILE A 17 11.34 5.92 0.55
CA ILE A 17 10.86 6.65 -0.62
C ILE A 17 9.67 5.94 -1.29
N CYS A 18 9.77 4.63 -1.58
CA CYS A 18 8.66 3.90 -2.20
C CYS A 18 7.40 3.93 -1.33
N HIS A 19 7.55 3.68 -0.02
CA HIS A 19 6.43 3.72 0.91
C HIS A 19 5.82 5.13 1.05
N GLY A 20 6.67 6.17 1.09
CA GLY A 20 6.25 7.56 1.12
C GLY A 20 5.44 7.94 -0.12
N LEU A 21 5.94 7.63 -1.31
CA LEU A 21 5.26 7.92 -2.58
C LEU A 21 3.92 7.19 -2.71
N SER A 22 3.86 5.92 -2.29
CA SER A 22 2.61 5.17 -2.24
C SER A 22 1.61 5.81 -1.28
N SER A 23 2.06 6.25 -0.11
CA SER A 23 1.20 6.93 0.88
C SER A 23 0.68 8.27 0.36
N LEU A 24 1.52 9.08 -0.28
CA LEU A 24 1.12 10.36 -0.89
C LEU A 24 0.03 10.13 -1.95
N GLN A 25 0.22 9.13 -2.83
CA GLN A 25 -0.78 8.83 -3.87
C GLN A 25 -2.10 8.38 -3.26
N GLN A 26 -2.04 7.51 -2.25
CA GLN A 26 -3.20 7.01 -1.54
C GLN A 26 -3.97 8.11 -0.80
N ASN A 27 -3.28 9.15 -0.34
CA ASN A 27 -3.89 10.31 0.30
C ASN A 27 -4.33 11.39 -0.72
N GLY A 28 -3.99 11.23 -2.00
CA GLY A 28 -4.24 12.23 -3.04
C GLY A 28 -3.42 13.51 -2.87
N GLU A 29 -2.25 13.42 -2.23
CA GLU A 29 -1.33 14.53 -2.01
C GLU A 29 -0.39 14.65 -3.21
N PHE A 30 -0.13 15.86 -3.70
CA PHE A 30 0.76 16.17 -4.83
C PHE A 30 0.43 15.45 -6.17
N VAL A 31 -0.75 14.85 -6.28
CA VAL A 31 -1.23 14.24 -7.52
C VAL A 31 -1.56 15.29 -8.58
N ASP A 32 -1.07 15.07 -9.79
CA ASP A 32 -1.08 16.00 -10.92
C ASP A 32 -1.58 15.35 -12.22
N MET A 33 -2.08 14.11 -12.14
CA MET A 33 -2.67 13.38 -13.25
C MET A 33 -3.86 12.52 -12.79
N THR A 34 -4.78 12.20 -13.71
CA THR A 34 -5.85 11.24 -13.47
C THR A 34 -5.88 10.17 -14.55
N ILE A 35 -6.03 8.91 -14.13
CA ILE A 35 -6.24 7.76 -15.00
C ILE A 35 -7.68 7.28 -14.80
N ALA A 36 -8.42 7.16 -15.89
CA ALA A 36 -9.81 6.75 -15.90
C ALA A 36 -9.93 5.34 -16.48
N ALA A 37 -10.59 4.42 -15.76
CA ALA A 37 -10.86 3.07 -16.24
C ALA A 37 -12.22 2.60 -15.69
N ASP A 38 -13.03 1.94 -16.52
CA ASP A 38 -14.32 1.37 -16.14
C ASP A 38 -15.24 2.33 -15.37
N GLY A 39 -15.31 3.59 -15.82
CA GLY A 39 -16.09 4.66 -15.17
C GLY A 39 -15.49 5.23 -13.88
N HIS A 40 -14.35 4.71 -13.40
CA HIS A 40 -13.67 5.17 -12.20
C HIS A 40 -12.52 6.11 -12.56
N LEU A 41 -12.30 7.13 -11.71
CA LEU A 41 -11.24 8.12 -11.86
C LEU A 41 -10.22 7.99 -10.73
N VAL A 42 -8.96 7.74 -11.09
CA VAL A 42 -7.88 7.55 -10.13
C VAL A 42 -6.83 8.65 -10.25
N LYS A 43 -6.56 9.36 -9.15
CA LYS A 43 -5.50 10.38 -9.10
C LYS A 43 -4.12 9.73 -8.86
N VAL A 44 -3.13 10.20 -9.60
CA VAL A 44 -1.77 9.66 -9.61
C VAL A 44 -0.73 10.77 -9.77
N HIS A 45 0.54 10.42 -9.53
CA HIS A 45 1.70 11.27 -9.80
C HIS A 45 2.21 10.98 -11.21
N GLN A 46 2.19 11.99 -12.07
CA GLN A 46 2.69 11.96 -13.43
C GLN A 46 4.10 11.37 -13.50
N VAL A 47 5.01 11.81 -12.61
CA VAL A 47 6.40 11.38 -12.63
C VAL A 47 6.55 9.87 -12.38
N ILE A 48 5.73 9.30 -11.50
CA ILE A 48 5.79 7.87 -11.16
C ILE A 48 5.27 7.03 -12.33
N ILE A 49 4.15 7.45 -12.92
CA ILE A 49 3.60 6.78 -14.11
C ILE A 49 4.57 6.87 -15.29
N ALA A 50 5.20 8.02 -15.52
CA ALA A 50 6.18 8.21 -16.60
C ALA A 50 7.47 7.39 -16.42
N LEU A 51 7.87 7.10 -15.18
CA LEU A 51 9.01 6.22 -14.89
C LEU A 51 8.69 4.76 -15.21
N ALA A 52 7.45 4.33 -14.91
CA ALA A 52 6.97 2.97 -15.11
C ALA A 52 6.54 2.67 -16.55
N SER A 53 6.00 3.66 -17.27
CA SER A 53 5.51 3.54 -18.65
C SER A 53 6.18 4.56 -19.57
N PRO A 54 7.11 4.13 -20.45
CA PRO A 54 7.65 4.97 -21.52
C PRO A 54 6.55 5.48 -22.46
N TYR A 55 5.53 4.65 -22.74
CA TYR A 55 4.40 5.03 -23.59
C TYR A 55 3.60 6.20 -23.02
N ILE A 56 3.21 6.14 -21.74
CA ILE A 56 2.48 7.23 -21.10
C ILE A 56 3.37 8.47 -20.97
N LYS A 57 4.68 8.30 -20.70
CA LYS A 57 5.66 9.40 -20.70
C LYS A 57 5.69 10.16 -22.03
N ASP A 58 5.69 9.46 -23.16
CA ASP A 58 5.70 10.12 -24.47
C ASP A 58 4.35 10.78 -24.76
N LEU A 59 3.24 10.13 -24.40
CA LEU A 59 1.89 10.66 -24.55
C LEU A 59 1.73 12.02 -23.82
N ILE A 60 2.10 12.08 -22.54
CA ILE A 60 1.96 13.30 -21.73
C ILE A 60 2.96 14.38 -22.13
N SER A 61 4.12 14.00 -22.66
CA SER A 61 5.10 14.98 -23.17
C SER A 61 4.64 15.60 -24.49
N SER A 62 3.84 14.88 -25.27
CA SER A 62 3.33 15.37 -26.56
C SER A 62 2.21 16.41 -26.41
N ALA A 63 1.46 16.37 -25.30
CA ALA A 63 0.28 17.20 -25.07
C ALA A 63 0.37 17.89 -23.70
N GLN A 64 0.91 19.11 -23.69
CA GLN A 64 1.09 19.87 -22.46
C GLN A 64 -0.28 20.35 -21.93
N CYS A 65 -0.69 19.77 -20.82
CA CYS A 65 -1.92 20.12 -20.11
C CYS A 65 -1.64 20.19 -18.61
N PRO A 66 -2.35 21.06 -17.87
CA PRO A 66 -2.08 21.29 -16.45
C PRO A 66 -2.40 20.07 -15.57
N HIS A 67 -3.38 19.25 -15.98
CA HIS A 67 -3.76 18.02 -15.29
C HIS A 67 -4.26 17.00 -16.33
N PRO A 68 -3.39 16.14 -16.87
CA PRO A 68 -3.76 15.16 -17.88
C PRO A 68 -4.78 14.16 -17.33
N VAL A 69 -5.80 13.83 -18.13
CA VAL A 69 -6.76 12.76 -17.85
C VAL A 69 -6.65 11.70 -18.95
N ILE A 70 -6.13 10.52 -18.61
CA ILE A 70 -5.92 9.42 -19.55
C ILE A 70 -7.07 8.41 -19.39
N PHE A 71 -7.81 8.17 -20.48
CA PHE A 71 -8.86 7.17 -20.51
C PHE A 71 -8.32 5.84 -21.02
N LEU A 72 -8.39 4.82 -20.17
CA LEU A 72 -8.01 3.45 -20.47
C LEU A 72 -9.25 2.66 -20.86
N ASN A 73 -9.29 2.24 -22.12
CA ASN A 73 -10.36 1.38 -22.62
C ASN A 73 -10.03 -0.08 -22.31
N LYS A 74 -11.05 -0.88 -22.02
CA LYS A 74 -10.96 -2.34 -21.79
C LYS A 74 -10.09 -2.78 -20.60
N ILE A 75 -9.70 -1.86 -19.73
CA ILE A 75 -9.06 -2.17 -18.45
C ILE A 75 -10.11 -2.03 -17.36
N SER A 76 -10.32 -3.08 -16.57
CA SER A 76 -11.24 -3.00 -15.43
C SER A 76 -10.67 -2.12 -14.31
N TYR A 77 -11.54 -1.59 -13.45
CA TYR A 77 -11.10 -0.83 -12.28
C TYR A 77 -10.19 -1.65 -11.35
N THR A 78 -10.48 -2.95 -11.20
CA THR A 78 -9.67 -3.89 -10.40
C THR A 78 -8.26 -4.01 -10.97
N THR A 79 -8.13 -4.18 -12.30
CA THR A 79 -6.84 -4.26 -12.98
C THR A 79 -6.07 -2.94 -12.90
N LEU A 80 -6.74 -1.80 -13.03
CA LEU A 80 -6.11 -0.49 -12.82
C LEU A 80 -5.56 -0.36 -11.39
N CYS A 81 -6.31 -0.78 -10.38
CA CYS A 81 -5.84 -0.76 -8.99
C CYS A 81 -4.60 -1.64 -8.80
N ALA A 82 -4.60 -2.84 -9.37
CA ALA A 82 -3.48 -3.77 -9.32
C ALA A 82 -2.23 -3.21 -10.04
N LEU A 83 -2.40 -2.59 -11.21
CA LEU A 83 -1.32 -1.91 -11.92
C LEU A 83 -0.71 -0.79 -11.10
N LEU A 84 -1.54 0.07 -10.51
CA LEU A 84 -1.05 1.18 -9.71
C LEU A 84 -0.39 0.71 -8.42
N GLU A 85 -0.92 -0.33 -7.78
CA GLU A 85 -0.24 -0.96 -6.65
C GLU A 85 1.16 -1.43 -7.06
N TYR A 86 1.28 -2.19 -8.16
CA TYR A 86 2.56 -2.63 -8.71
C TYR A 86 3.51 -1.45 -9.00
N VAL A 87 3.02 -0.39 -9.65
CA VAL A 87 3.83 0.78 -10.03
C VAL A 87 4.38 1.51 -8.80
N TYR A 88 3.61 1.60 -7.72
CA TYR A 88 4.00 2.36 -6.53
C TYR A 88 4.78 1.54 -5.48
N THR A 89 4.57 0.24 -5.41
CA THR A 89 5.21 -0.63 -4.39
C THR A 89 6.28 -1.55 -4.99
N GLY A 90 6.23 -1.80 -6.31
CA GLY A 90 7.01 -2.82 -7.00
C GLY A 90 6.45 -4.23 -6.88
N GLU A 91 5.34 -4.43 -6.16
CA GLU A 91 4.75 -5.73 -5.91
C GLU A 91 3.22 -5.68 -5.82
N VAL A 92 2.53 -6.67 -6.39
CA VAL A 92 1.07 -6.76 -6.39
C VAL A 92 0.61 -8.18 -6.09
N LEU A 93 -0.52 -8.30 -5.38
CA LEU A 93 -1.17 -9.59 -5.11
C LEU A 93 -2.41 -9.71 -5.99
N VAL A 94 -2.38 -10.64 -6.96
CA VAL A 94 -3.52 -10.92 -7.86
C VAL A 94 -3.87 -12.39 -7.89
N SER A 95 -5.14 -12.70 -8.15
CA SER A 95 -5.59 -14.06 -8.44
C SER A 95 -5.12 -14.50 -9.83
N ILE A 96 -5.04 -15.82 -10.04
CA ILE A 96 -4.69 -16.40 -11.36
C ILE A 96 -5.70 -15.97 -12.44
N GLU A 97 -6.97 -15.84 -12.06
CA GLU A 97 -8.05 -15.41 -12.96
C GLU A 97 -7.81 -14.00 -13.51
N ASN A 98 -7.35 -13.07 -12.66
CA ASN A 98 -7.10 -11.68 -13.03
C ASN A 98 -5.67 -11.45 -13.54
N LEU A 99 -4.77 -12.44 -13.43
CA LEU A 99 -3.38 -12.31 -13.82
C LEU A 99 -3.24 -12.04 -15.32
N ASN A 100 -3.99 -12.76 -16.16
CA ASN A 100 -3.94 -12.56 -17.62
C ASN A 100 -4.33 -11.12 -18.00
N GLU A 101 -5.42 -10.60 -17.42
CA GLU A 101 -5.88 -9.23 -17.66
C GLU A 101 -4.83 -8.20 -17.23
N LEU A 102 -4.17 -8.43 -16.08
CA LEU A 102 -3.08 -7.58 -15.60
C LEU A 102 -1.88 -7.56 -16.56
N LEU A 103 -1.46 -8.71 -17.07
CA LEU A 103 -0.32 -8.82 -17.98
C LEU A 103 -0.63 -8.20 -19.36
N GLU A 104 -1.83 -8.42 -19.88
CA GLU A 104 -2.28 -7.79 -21.13
C GLU A 104 -2.30 -6.26 -20.99
N ALA A 105 -2.85 -5.73 -19.89
CA ALA A 105 -2.85 -4.31 -19.61
C ALA A 105 -1.43 -3.75 -19.41
N GLY A 106 -0.56 -4.49 -18.71
CA GLY A 106 0.86 -4.13 -18.54
C GLY A 106 1.59 -4.03 -19.88
N LYS A 107 1.30 -4.93 -20.82
CA LYS A 107 1.86 -4.90 -22.17
C LYS A 107 1.30 -3.74 -23.01
N GLU A 108 -0.01 -3.50 -22.98
CA GLU A 108 -0.63 -2.41 -23.76
C GLU A 108 -0.14 -1.03 -23.28
N LEU A 109 0.10 -0.88 -21.99
CA LEU A 109 0.60 0.35 -21.39
C LEU A 109 2.13 0.43 -21.33
N HIS A 110 2.85 -0.55 -21.87
CA HIS A 110 4.32 -0.62 -21.81
C HIS A 110 4.87 -0.42 -20.39
N ILE A 111 4.27 -1.13 -19.42
CA ILE A 111 4.70 -1.09 -18.02
C ILE A 111 5.94 -1.97 -17.87
N LYS A 112 7.05 -1.35 -17.49
CA LYS A 112 8.31 -2.04 -17.22
C LYS A 112 8.11 -3.16 -16.22
N GLY A 113 8.74 -4.31 -16.49
CA GLY A 113 8.65 -5.49 -15.64
C GLY A 113 7.37 -6.31 -15.83
N LEU A 114 6.30 -5.76 -16.45
CA LEU A 114 5.08 -6.52 -16.81
C LEU A 114 4.99 -6.80 -18.31
N GLU A 115 5.46 -5.90 -19.17
CA GLU A 115 5.29 -6.02 -20.64
C GLU A 115 5.95 -7.28 -21.24
N ASP A 116 7.05 -7.74 -20.63
CA ASP A 116 7.82 -8.92 -21.06
C ASP A 116 7.45 -10.21 -20.32
N MET A 117 6.55 -10.14 -19.33
CA MET A 117 6.14 -11.32 -18.57
C MET A 117 5.33 -12.28 -19.45
N LYS A 118 5.73 -13.55 -19.44
CA LYS A 118 5.00 -14.64 -20.09
C LYS A 118 4.64 -15.67 -19.04
N ILE A 119 3.36 -16.05 -19.00
CA ILE A 119 2.91 -17.18 -18.19
C ILE A 119 3.41 -18.45 -18.87
N SER A 120 4.27 -19.20 -18.19
CA SER A 120 4.58 -20.58 -18.62
C SER A 120 3.32 -21.42 -18.47
N GLU A 121 2.96 -22.20 -19.50
CA GLU A 121 1.75 -23.03 -19.60
C GLU A 121 1.61 -24.10 -18.48
N THR A 122 2.55 -24.18 -17.55
CA THR A 122 2.57 -25.13 -16.43
C THR A 122 1.57 -24.82 -15.32
N VAL A 123 0.90 -23.65 -15.31
CA VAL A 123 -0.06 -23.27 -14.25
C VAL A 123 -1.50 -23.71 -14.56
N THR A 124 -1.81 -24.08 -15.81
CA THR A 124 -3.21 -24.31 -16.24
C THR A 124 -3.70 -25.76 -16.08
N THR A 125 -2.86 -26.70 -15.65
CA THR A 125 -3.22 -28.14 -15.64
C THR A 125 -3.02 -28.79 -14.27
N ASN A 126 -3.81 -28.40 -13.28
CA ASN A 126 -4.01 -29.21 -12.06
C ASN A 126 -5.49 -29.23 -11.63
N GLN A 127 -6.41 -29.22 -12.59
CA GLN A 127 -7.79 -29.65 -12.38
C GLN A 127 -8.17 -30.60 -13.51
N GLN A 128 -7.88 -31.90 -13.33
CA GLN A 128 -8.62 -33.08 -13.83
C GLN A 128 -7.70 -34.31 -13.98
N ILE A 129 -7.55 -35.11 -12.91
CA ILE A 129 -7.52 -36.60 -12.92
C ILE A 129 -8.04 -37.02 -11.53
N ALA A 130 -9.35 -37.25 -11.37
CA ALA A 130 -10.00 -38.56 -11.39
C ALA A 130 -9.55 -39.50 -10.25
N TYR A 131 -10.50 -39.76 -9.35
CA TYR A 131 -10.51 -40.77 -8.30
C TYR A 131 -9.89 -42.11 -8.77
N ASN A 132 -8.98 -42.64 -7.97
CA ASN A 132 -8.86 -44.07 -7.74
C ASN A 132 -8.37 -44.31 -6.31
N ASP A 133 -9.23 -44.96 -5.53
CA ASP A 133 -8.91 -45.52 -4.22
C ASP A 133 -7.73 -46.49 -4.35
N ASN A 134 -6.75 -46.36 -3.46
CA ASN A 134 -6.07 -47.48 -2.81
C ASN A 134 -5.28 -46.96 -1.60
N GLU A 135 -5.60 -47.53 -0.44
CA GLU A 135 -4.94 -47.31 0.83
C GLU A 135 -3.45 -47.68 0.76
N THR A 136 -2.56 -46.76 1.15
CA THR A 136 -1.33 -47.12 1.89
C THR A 136 -0.84 -45.90 2.70
N ASP A 137 -0.56 -46.17 3.97
CA ASP A 137 -0.06 -45.30 5.01
C ASP A 137 1.38 -44.81 4.76
N CYS A 138 1.63 -43.49 4.76
CA CYS A 138 2.91 -42.87 5.16
C CYS A 138 2.84 -41.35 5.37
N ASN A 139 3.29 -40.91 6.55
CA ASN A 139 3.81 -39.59 6.96
C ASN A 139 3.35 -38.32 6.21
N MET A 140 2.45 -37.57 6.85
CA MET A 140 2.14 -36.19 6.50
C MET A 140 3.20 -35.23 7.06
N GLU A 141 4.23 -34.96 6.25
CA GLU A 141 5.02 -33.72 6.37
C GLU A 141 4.39 -32.63 5.51
N SER A 142 4.28 -31.43 6.10
CA SER A 142 3.62 -30.25 5.55
C SER A 142 4.19 -29.81 4.21
N LEU A 143 3.43 -29.99 3.15
CA LEU A 143 3.65 -29.29 1.88
C LEU A 143 3.13 -27.85 2.05
N ASP A 144 4.04 -26.94 2.38
CA ASP A 144 3.83 -25.51 2.17
C ASP A 144 3.63 -25.28 0.67
N GLU A 145 2.39 -25.02 0.24
CA GLU A 145 2.11 -24.59 -1.13
C GLU A 145 2.87 -23.29 -1.40
N GLU A 146 3.93 -23.41 -2.20
CA GLU A 146 4.83 -22.34 -2.61
C GLU A 146 4.02 -21.22 -3.27
N ILE A 147 4.14 -20.00 -2.73
CA ILE A 147 3.83 -18.79 -3.48
C ILE A 147 4.75 -18.83 -4.70
N SER A 148 4.21 -18.91 -5.91
CA SER A 148 5.00 -18.72 -7.12
C SER A 148 5.43 -17.26 -7.19
N TYR A 149 6.52 -16.95 -6.49
CA TYR A 149 7.15 -15.64 -6.56
C TYR A 149 7.80 -15.54 -7.94
N PHE A 150 7.15 -14.82 -8.86
CA PHE A 150 7.79 -14.43 -10.10
C PHE A 150 8.74 -13.29 -9.77
N GLU A 151 10.01 -13.61 -9.51
CA GLU A 151 11.06 -12.59 -9.57
C GLU A 151 11.21 -12.15 -11.03
N VAL A 152 10.99 -10.86 -11.28
CA VAL A 152 11.46 -10.24 -12.51
C VAL A 152 12.98 -10.30 -12.48
N THR A 153 13.55 -11.18 -13.28
CA THR A 153 14.98 -11.11 -13.61
C THR A 153 15.07 -10.23 -14.84
N ASP A 154 15.67 -9.05 -14.69
CA ASP A 154 15.91 -8.15 -15.82
C ASP A 154 16.71 -8.90 -16.89
N ALA A 155 16.12 -9.05 -18.08
CA ALA A 155 16.77 -9.70 -19.20
C ALA A 155 17.84 -8.77 -19.78
N LYS A 156 19.09 -8.97 -19.33
CA LYS A 156 20.35 -8.52 -19.96
C LYS A 156 20.49 -7.02 -20.26
N ASP A 157 20.87 -6.26 -19.24
CA ASP A 157 21.80 -5.14 -19.44
C ASP A 157 23.22 -5.72 -19.56
N ASN A 158 23.69 -5.89 -20.81
CA ASN A 158 25.09 -6.15 -21.13
C ASN A 158 25.88 -4.83 -21.07
N ASP A 159 25.96 -4.21 -19.90
CA ASP A 159 27.00 -3.23 -19.61
C ASP A 159 27.96 -3.86 -18.60
N GLU A 160 29.06 -4.40 -19.13
CA GLU A 160 30.24 -4.69 -18.32
C GLU A 160 30.77 -3.36 -17.77
N ASP A 161 30.59 -3.14 -16.46
CA ASP A 161 31.44 -2.20 -15.71
C ASP A 161 32.18 -2.93 -14.58
N PRO A 162 33.44 -2.54 -14.32
CA PRO A 162 34.49 -3.44 -13.89
C PRO A 162 34.37 -3.85 -12.42
N LYS A 163 34.64 -5.13 -12.16
CA LYS A 163 34.84 -5.70 -10.82
C LYS A 163 35.85 -4.87 -10.02
N TYR A 164 35.39 -4.17 -8.99
CA TYR A 164 36.23 -3.71 -7.90
C TYR A 164 35.98 -4.62 -6.68
N ASN A 165 36.87 -5.59 -6.49
CA ASN A 165 36.94 -6.44 -5.31
C ASN A 165 37.84 -5.77 -4.26
N MET A 166 37.26 -5.01 -3.33
CA MET A 166 37.94 -4.71 -2.06
C MET A 166 37.25 -5.47 -0.94
N THR A 167 37.92 -6.51 -0.44
CA THR A 167 37.64 -7.11 0.86
C THR A 167 37.84 -6.03 1.93
N MET A 168 36.76 -5.49 2.48
CA MET A 168 36.83 -4.62 3.64
C MET A 168 36.81 -5.47 4.91
N ASN A 169 37.94 -5.47 5.62
CA ASN A 169 37.97 -5.83 7.03
C ASN A 169 37.12 -4.80 7.81
N ASN A 170 36.10 -5.26 8.52
CA ASN A 170 35.30 -4.42 9.40
C ASN A 170 36.17 -3.90 10.57
N ILE A 171 36.47 -2.60 10.59
CA ILE A 171 36.93 -1.91 11.80
C ILE A 171 35.72 -1.14 12.35
N ILE A 172 35.21 -1.60 13.48
CA ILE A 172 34.22 -0.87 14.28
C ILE A 172 34.99 0.18 15.06
N VAL A 173 34.72 1.47 14.80
CA VAL A 173 35.23 2.57 15.63
C VAL A 173 34.11 2.97 16.58
N GLU A 174 34.22 2.57 17.84
CA GLU A 174 33.41 3.12 18.93
C GLU A 174 33.88 4.55 19.20
N VAL A 175 32.99 5.52 19.03
CA VAL A 175 33.24 6.90 19.41
C VAL A 175 32.58 7.12 20.77
N GLU A 176 33.39 7.19 21.83
CA GLU A 176 32.92 7.59 23.16
C GLU A 176 32.39 9.03 23.08
N GLY A 177 31.12 9.22 23.44
CA GLY A 177 30.51 10.55 23.56
C GLY A 177 31.14 11.38 24.69
N PRO A 178 31.06 12.72 24.63
CA PRO A 178 31.64 13.58 25.65
C PRO A 178 30.89 13.42 26.99
N LYS A 179 31.67 13.34 28.07
CA LYS A 179 31.20 13.21 29.46
C LYS A 179 30.51 14.50 29.91
N ILE A 180 29.22 14.42 30.23
CA ILE A 180 28.48 15.49 30.91
C ILE A 180 28.76 15.34 32.41
N LEU A 181 29.37 16.36 33.01
CA LEU A 181 29.53 16.49 34.45
C LEU A 181 28.27 17.17 35.01
N ASN A 182 27.62 16.54 35.99
CA ASN A 182 26.53 17.16 36.75
C ASN A 182 27.11 18.21 37.72
N THR A 183 26.46 19.37 37.84
CA THR A 183 26.58 20.25 39.00
C THR A 183 25.23 20.90 39.29
N GLU A 184 24.91 20.98 40.58
CA GLU A 184 23.61 21.28 41.18
C GLU A 184 23.24 22.78 41.13
N SER A 185 21.92 23.02 41.15
CA SER A 185 21.14 24.18 41.63
C SER A 185 21.77 25.59 41.67
N MET A 186 21.10 26.56 41.04
CA MET A 186 20.58 27.77 41.72
C MET A 186 19.70 28.65 40.81
N ASN A 187 18.71 29.22 41.48
CA ASN A 187 17.66 30.21 41.20
C ASN A 187 17.84 31.30 40.10
N ASP A 188 16.67 31.88 39.79
CA ASP A 188 16.39 33.32 39.64
C ASP A 188 16.25 33.94 38.23
N ASP A 189 14.99 34.27 37.96
CA ASP A 189 14.49 35.60 37.62
C ASP A 189 14.57 36.21 36.20
N THR A 190 13.39 36.71 35.82
CA THR A 190 13.07 37.85 34.95
C THR A 190 13.05 37.66 33.43
N TYR A 191 11.85 37.69 32.84
CA TYR A 191 11.62 38.47 31.63
C TYR A 191 10.16 38.97 31.57
N GLU A 192 10.04 40.26 31.26
CA GLU A 192 8.86 41.11 31.43
C GLU A 192 7.82 41.04 30.30
N ASP A 193 6.73 41.74 30.62
CA ASP A 193 5.39 41.90 30.08
C ASP A 193 5.27 42.74 28.78
N TYR A 194 4.08 42.68 28.17
CA TYR A 194 3.63 43.21 26.87
C TYR A 194 3.69 44.75 26.66
N GLN A 195 3.66 45.21 25.40
CA GLN A 195 2.53 45.99 24.83
C GLN A 195 2.69 46.40 23.35
N ASP A 196 1.52 46.63 22.75
CA ASP A 196 1.11 46.77 21.34
C ASP A 196 1.42 48.10 20.62
N GLU A 197 1.10 48.06 19.30
CA GLU A 197 0.39 49.05 18.45
C GLU A 197 1.10 49.34 17.11
N GLU A 198 0.60 48.76 15.99
CA GLU A 198 -0.24 49.38 14.93
C GLU A 198 0.59 50.24 13.92
N GLU A 199 0.40 50.27 12.59
CA GLU A 199 -0.79 50.08 11.75
C GLU A 199 -0.42 49.95 10.24
N ASN A 200 -1.26 49.23 9.50
CA ASN A 200 -1.74 49.41 8.10
C ASN A 200 -0.81 49.67 6.88
N ASN A 201 -0.90 48.78 5.88
CA ASN A 201 -1.61 49.11 4.63
C ASN A 201 -2.13 47.85 3.88
N SER A 202 -3.38 47.97 3.45
CA SER A 202 -4.36 47.04 2.88
C SER A 202 -4.13 46.57 1.44
N GLN A 203 -4.67 45.39 1.10
CA GLN A 203 -5.65 45.22 0.01
C GLN A 203 -6.43 43.89 0.10
N GLU A 204 -7.76 44.02 0.25
CA GLU A 204 -8.79 42.98 0.28
C GLU A 204 -9.04 42.35 -1.10
N ILE A 205 -9.35 41.04 -1.14
CA ILE A 205 -10.38 40.51 -2.07
C ILE A 205 -11.30 39.58 -1.28
N ARG A 206 -12.60 39.86 -1.45
CA ARG A 206 -13.74 39.42 -0.65
C ARG A 206 -14.24 38.03 -1.06
N MET A 207 -14.66 37.26 -0.07
CA MET A 207 -15.55 36.12 -0.22
C MET A 207 -17.00 36.59 -0.33
N LEU A 208 -17.80 36.01 -1.23
CA LEU A 208 -19.22 35.76 -1.03
C LEU A 208 -19.68 34.52 -1.83
N PRO A 209 -20.77 33.87 -1.42
CA PRO A 209 -21.02 32.43 -1.55
C PRO A 209 -21.91 32.10 -2.76
N ASP A 210 -21.90 30.83 -3.17
CA ASP A 210 -23.02 30.28 -3.93
C ASP A 210 -23.48 28.94 -3.37
N LYS A 211 -24.79 28.86 -3.16
CA LYS A 211 -25.54 27.65 -2.81
C LYS A 211 -26.26 27.24 -4.08
N THR A 212 -25.86 26.11 -4.68
CA THR A 212 -26.81 25.26 -5.42
C THR A 212 -26.34 23.80 -5.40
N ASP A 213 -27.22 22.98 -4.80
CA ASP A 213 -27.61 21.63 -5.20
C ASP A 213 -26.59 20.47 -5.24
N SER A 214 -26.85 19.57 -4.30
CA SER A 214 -26.60 18.13 -4.33
C SER A 214 -26.42 17.53 -5.72
N LYS A 215 -25.22 17.02 -5.99
CA LYS A 215 -25.01 15.67 -6.54
C LYS A 215 -23.74 15.08 -5.92
N ASN A 216 -23.89 13.89 -5.33
CA ASN A 216 -22.80 13.07 -4.81
C ASN A 216 -21.77 12.85 -5.93
N GLY A 217 -20.58 13.45 -5.77
CA GLY A 217 -19.41 13.12 -6.57
C GLY A 217 -18.61 12.07 -5.82
N ASP A 218 -18.67 10.83 -6.29
CA ASP A 218 -17.81 9.75 -5.85
C ASP A 218 -16.34 10.21 -5.90
N GLN A 219 -15.71 10.31 -4.74
CA GLN A 219 -14.25 10.34 -4.64
C GLN A 219 -13.81 8.87 -4.61
N PRO A 220 -13.16 8.33 -5.66
CA PRO A 220 -12.69 6.96 -5.64
C PRO A 220 -11.40 6.98 -4.81
N ASN A 221 -11.56 6.69 -3.52
CA ASN A 221 -10.41 6.47 -2.66
C ASN A 221 -9.85 5.10 -3.03
N LEU A 222 -8.57 5.07 -3.38
CA LEU A 222 -7.92 3.91 -3.96
C LEU A 222 -8.00 2.70 -3.04
N SER A 223 -8.26 1.55 -3.66
CA SER A 223 -8.29 0.19 -3.15
C SER A 223 -9.66 -0.33 -2.79
N VAL A 224 -10.05 -1.37 -3.54
CA VAL A 224 -11.21 -2.21 -3.28
C VAL A 224 -11.13 -2.70 -1.84
N MET A 225 -12.02 -2.17 -1.01
CA MET A 225 -12.08 -2.52 0.40
C MET A 225 -12.71 -3.89 0.51
N GLN A 226 -12.00 -4.84 1.13
CA GLN A 226 -12.48 -6.20 1.32
C GLN A 226 -12.62 -6.48 2.82
N PHE A 227 -13.42 -7.48 3.17
CA PHE A 227 -13.73 -7.82 4.56
C PHE A 227 -13.51 -9.29 4.84
N THR A 228 -13.15 -9.62 6.08
CA THR A 228 -12.99 -11.00 6.55
C THR A 228 -13.29 -11.07 8.04
N VAL A 229 -13.33 -12.29 8.59
CA VAL A 229 -13.55 -12.53 10.01
C VAL A 229 -12.40 -13.36 10.57
N SER A 230 -11.90 -12.97 11.74
CA SER A 230 -10.86 -13.71 12.45
C SER A 230 -11.37 -15.10 12.89
N ASN A 231 -10.46 -15.97 13.31
CA ASN A 231 -10.87 -17.28 13.84
C ASN A 231 -11.66 -17.16 15.15
N GLN A 232 -11.48 -16.05 15.87
CA GLN A 232 -12.20 -15.71 17.11
C GLN A 232 -13.46 -14.87 16.86
N GLY A 233 -13.88 -14.68 15.61
CA GLY A 233 -15.12 -13.93 15.29
C GLY A 233 -14.98 -12.39 15.36
N SER A 234 -13.76 -11.85 15.27
CA SER A 234 -13.54 -10.41 15.16
C SER A 234 -13.62 -9.96 13.70
N LEU A 235 -14.35 -8.87 13.43
CA LEU A 235 -14.46 -8.31 12.09
C LEU A 235 -13.12 -7.68 11.67
N GLN A 236 -12.71 -7.96 10.44
CA GLN A 236 -11.47 -7.49 9.85
C GLN A 236 -11.73 -6.86 8.48
N MET A 237 -10.94 -5.84 8.16
CA MET A 237 -10.89 -5.20 6.85
C MET A 237 -9.54 -5.50 6.21
N ILE A 238 -9.55 -5.75 4.91
CA ILE A 238 -8.37 -5.87 4.06
C ILE A 238 -8.33 -4.64 3.15
N LEU A 239 -7.23 -3.91 3.20
CA LEU A 239 -7.01 -2.70 2.42
C LEU A 239 -5.50 -2.55 2.14
N ASN A 240 -5.12 -2.38 0.87
CA ASN A 240 -3.72 -2.23 0.41
C ASN A 240 -2.82 -3.37 0.90
N ARG A 241 -3.26 -4.63 0.78
CA ARG A 241 -2.55 -5.82 1.29
C ARG A 241 -2.26 -5.82 2.80
N TYR A 242 -2.83 -4.87 3.54
CA TYR A 242 -2.84 -4.85 4.99
C TYR A 242 -4.19 -5.31 5.53
N VAL A 243 -4.18 -5.76 6.78
CA VAL A 243 -5.35 -6.29 7.48
C VAL A 243 -5.50 -5.46 8.73
N TYR A 244 -6.73 -5.10 9.03
CA TYR A 244 -7.06 -4.26 10.17
C TYR A 244 -8.20 -4.91 10.96
N TYR A 245 -8.14 -4.87 12.28
CA TYR A 245 -9.28 -5.21 13.14
C TYR A 245 -10.17 -4.00 13.32
N LEU A 246 -11.49 -4.22 13.35
CA LEU A 246 -12.44 -3.21 13.77
C LEU A 246 -12.25 -2.92 15.27
N LYS A 247 -11.88 -1.69 15.62
CA LYS A 247 -11.75 -1.25 17.02
C LYS A 247 -13.10 -0.84 17.60
N HIS A 248 -13.81 0.06 16.92
CA HIS A 248 -15.17 0.45 17.27
C HIS A 248 -15.88 1.10 16.07
N THR A 249 -17.20 1.11 16.14
CA THR A 249 -18.10 1.78 15.21
C THR A 249 -18.84 2.88 15.96
N ASN A 250 -18.81 4.10 15.44
CA ASN A 250 -19.55 5.23 15.98
C ASN A 250 -20.98 5.28 15.42
N ARG A 251 -21.85 6.08 16.06
CA ARG A 251 -23.28 6.22 15.69
C ARG A 251 -23.52 6.72 14.27
N ASN A 252 -22.54 7.39 13.68
CA ASN A 252 -22.56 7.98 12.35
C ASN A 252 -21.97 7.02 11.28
N ASN A 253 -21.95 5.71 11.54
CA ASN A 253 -21.32 4.68 10.72
C ASN A 253 -19.83 4.90 10.42
N THR A 254 -19.16 5.80 11.15
CA THR A 254 -17.70 5.88 11.09
C THR A 254 -17.09 4.71 11.86
N ARG A 255 -16.15 4.02 11.23
CA ARG A 255 -15.48 2.85 11.80
C ARG A 255 -14.00 3.15 11.94
N GLN A 256 -13.45 2.86 13.12
CA GLN A 256 -12.02 2.92 13.34
C GLN A 256 -11.42 1.52 13.21
N TRP A 257 -10.47 1.40 12.29
CA TRP A 257 -9.73 0.18 11.99
C TRP A 257 -8.29 0.35 12.44
N ARG A 258 -7.74 -0.67 13.09
CA ARG A 258 -6.35 -0.69 13.55
C ARG A 258 -5.63 -1.87 12.94
N CYS A 259 -4.41 -1.67 12.45
CA CYS A 259 -3.60 -2.74 11.88
C CYS A 259 -3.56 -3.95 12.84
N VAL A 260 -3.68 -5.17 12.30
CA VAL A 260 -3.65 -6.40 13.11
C VAL A 260 -2.38 -6.61 13.92
N ASP A 261 -1.26 -6.02 13.49
CA ASP A 261 0.06 -6.17 14.12
C ASP A 261 0.39 -5.03 15.11
N TYR A 262 -0.62 -4.32 15.61
CA TYR A 262 -0.47 -3.25 16.60
C TYR A 262 0.02 -3.71 17.98
N LEU A 263 -0.19 -4.98 18.35
CA LEU A 263 0.27 -5.59 19.61
C LEU A 263 1.52 -6.45 19.46
N ASN A 264 1.93 -6.76 18.22
CA ASN A 264 3.12 -7.58 17.99
C ASN A 264 4.39 -6.78 18.36
N ASN A 265 5.55 -7.44 18.33
CA ASN A 265 6.86 -6.82 18.59
C ASN A 265 7.12 -5.55 17.75
N VAL A 266 6.49 -5.44 16.58
CA VAL A 266 6.62 -4.31 15.67
C VAL A 266 5.78 -3.09 16.09
N LYS A 267 4.75 -3.28 16.94
CA LYS A 267 3.85 -2.22 17.45
C LYS A 267 3.38 -1.26 16.35
N CYS A 268 2.74 -1.80 15.31
CA CYS A 268 2.34 -1.01 14.15
C CYS A 268 1.44 0.20 14.54
N PRO A 269 1.78 1.44 14.12
CA PRO A 269 1.00 2.64 14.43
C PRO A 269 -0.19 2.88 13.48
N ALA A 270 -0.34 2.10 12.40
CA ALA A 270 -1.26 2.38 11.31
C ALA A 270 -2.75 2.17 11.66
N HIS A 271 -3.55 3.20 11.42
CA HIS A 271 -4.99 3.26 11.68
C HIS A 271 -5.73 3.82 10.45
N VAL A 272 -6.95 3.34 10.21
CA VAL A 272 -7.80 3.79 9.11
C VAL A 272 -9.19 4.11 9.63
N PHE A 273 -9.76 5.22 9.17
CA PHE A 273 -11.15 5.59 9.42
C PHE A 273 -11.94 5.44 8.14
N THR A 274 -13.03 4.68 8.22
CA THR A 274 -13.99 4.57 7.13
C THR A 274 -15.32 5.17 7.55
N LYS A 275 -16.09 5.69 6.59
CA LYS A 275 -17.49 6.04 6.77
C LYS A 275 -18.25 5.24 5.73
N ASP A 276 -19.12 4.37 6.21
CA ASP A 276 -19.77 3.36 5.38
C ASP A 276 -18.71 2.52 4.64
N ASP A 277 -18.72 2.53 3.30
CA ASP A 277 -17.80 1.77 2.44
C ASP A 277 -16.68 2.64 1.83
N VAL A 278 -16.45 3.83 2.38
CA VAL A 278 -15.43 4.77 1.89
C VAL A 278 -14.38 5.04 2.94
N VAL A 279 -13.10 4.99 2.55
CA VAL A 279 -12.00 5.44 3.41
C VAL A 279 -12.03 6.95 3.53
N VAL A 280 -12.15 7.46 4.76
CA VAL A 280 -12.16 8.90 5.05
C VAL A 280 -10.77 9.39 5.40
N GLN A 281 -10.02 8.60 6.19
CA GLN A 281 -8.71 9.02 6.68
C GLN A 281 -7.81 7.83 6.93
N ARG A 282 -6.53 7.97 6.58
CA ARG A 282 -5.45 7.04 6.92
C ARG A 282 -4.47 7.77 7.85
N ILE A 283 -4.04 7.11 8.92
CA ILE A 283 -3.12 7.68 9.91
C ILE A 283 -1.96 6.72 10.08
N SER A 284 -0.75 7.27 9.93
CA SER A 284 0.55 6.59 10.05
C SER A 284 0.82 5.52 9.00
N ALA A 285 2.09 5.47 8.59
CA ALA A 285 2.65 4.44 7.73
C ALA A 285 2.71 3.08 8.43
N HIS A 286 2.62 2.01 7.65
CA HIS A 286 2.97 0.67 8.13
C HIS A 286 4.50 0.53 8.21
N VAL A 287 4.97 -0.11 9.29
CA VAL A 287 6.40 -0.34 9.55
C VAL A 287 6.76 -1.83 9.52
N HIS A 288 5.96 -2.62 8.81
CA HIS A 288 6.13 -4.06 8.61
C HIS A 288 5.76 -4.45 7.17
N PRO A 289 6.18 -5.65 6.72
CA PRO A 289 5.76 -6.19 5.41
C PRO A 289 4.24 -6.37 5.29
N PHE A 290 3.78 -6.57 4.06
CA PHE A 290 2.37 -6.86 3.76
C PHE A 290 1.88 -8.16 4.43
N HIS A 291 0.57 -8.29 4.59
CA HIS A 291 -0.05 -9.43 5.26
C HIS A 291 -0.47 -10.55 4.29
N ASP A 292 0.19 -10.69 3.14
CA ASP A 292 -0.25 -11.59 2.06
C ASP A 292 -0.44 -13.02 2.52
N LYS A 293 0.48 -13.55 3.35
CA LYS A 293 0.34 -14.90 3.94
C LYS A 293 -0.98 -15.08 4.69
N ARG A 294 -1.42 -14.06 5.43
CA ARG A 294 -2.69 -14.08 6.16
C ARG A 294 -3.88 -13.92 5.22
N ILE A 295 -3.77 -13.05 4.24
CA ILE A 295 -4.83 -12.77 3.25
C ILE A 295 -5.08 -14.03 2.40
N LEU A 296 -4.03 -14.65 1.86
CA LEU A 296 -4.11 -15.88 1.06
C LEU A 296 -4.76 -17.03 1.83
N LYS A 297 -4.43 -17.19 3.12
CA LYS A 297 -5.09 -18.19 3.97
C LYS A 297 -6.61 -17.96 4.08
N LYS A 298 -7.06 -16.71 4.07
CA LYS A 298 -8.50 -16.37 4.08
C LYS A 298 -9.15 -16.55 2.73
N VAL A 299 -8.46 -16.21 1.64
CA VAL A 299 -8.93 -16.44 0.27
C VAL A 299 -9.14 -17.93 0.01
N LYS A 300 -8.16 -18.78 0.35
CA LYS A 300 -8.26 -20.25 0.21
C LYS A 300 -9.43 -20.84 1.01
N ALA A 301 -9.76 -20.24 2.15
CA ALA A 301 -10.88 -20.66 2.98
C ALA A 301 -12.24 -20.09 2.50
N GLY A 302 -12.29 -19.36 1.38
CA GLY A 302 -13.51 -18.69 0.91
C GLY A 302 -14.08 -17.68 1.90
N ALA A 303 -13.22 -17.08 2.74
CA ALA A 303 -13.62 -16.23 3.87
C ALA A 303 -13.26 -14.75 3.65
N VAL A 304 -13.21 -14.30 2.39
CA VAL A 304 -13.00 -12.90 2.01
C VAL A 304 -14.24 -12.42 1.25
N PHE A 305 -14.73 -11.25 1.63
CA PHE A 305 -16.01 -10.71 1.19
C PHE A 305 -15.81 -9.32 0.61
N SER A 306 -16.58 -8.99 -0.43
CA SER A 306 -16.56 -7.67 -1.04
C SER A 306 -17.38 -6.65 -0.25
N ALA A 307 -18.35 -7.12 0.55
CA ALA A 307 -19.19 -6.25 1.35
C ALA A 307 -19.13 -6.58 2.85
N ILE A 308 -19.19 -5.55 3.69
CA ILE A 308 -19.06 -5.71 5.14
C ILE A 308 -20.20 -6.54 5.75
N HIS A 309 -21.40 -6.43 5.21
CA HIS A 309 -22.58 -7.14 5.73
C HIS A 309 -22.48 -8.66 5.55
N GLU A 310 -21.80 -9.13 4.49
CA GLU A 310 -21.51 -10.56 4.27
C GLU A 310 -20.58 -11.09 5.36
N ALA A 311 -19.51 -10.34 5.66
CA ALA A 311 -18.59 -10.67 6.74
C ALA A 311 -19.28 -10.63 8.12
N GLU A 312 -20.21 -9.70 8.35
CA GLU A 312 -21.01 -9.64 9.58
C GLU A 312 -21.95 -10.85 9.74
N GLN A 313 -22.53 -11.35 8.65
CA GLN A 313 -23.34 -12.58 8.69
C GLN A 313 -22.49 -13.79 9.09
N GLN A 314 -21.32 -13.96 8.48
CA GLN A 314 -20.41 -15.06 8.84
C GLN A 314 -19.96 -14.97 10.31
N ARG A 315 -19.77 -13.76 10.83
CA ARG A 315 -19.46 -13.52 12.24
C ARG A 315 -20.58 -13.96 13.18
N LYS A 316 -21.85 -13.75 12.80
CA LYS A 316 -23.01 -14.20 13.60
C LYS A 316 -23.09 -15.72 13.64
N LEU A 317 -22.98 -16.37 12.47
CA LEU A 317 -22.99 -17.83 12.36
C LEU A 317 -21.93 -18.48 13.25
N LYS A 318 -20.68 -17.97 13.22
CA LYS A 318 -19.61 -18.49 14.09
C LYS A 318 -19.88 -18.35 15.58
N ARG A 319 -20.56 -17.27 16.00
CA ARG A 319 -20.92 -17.07 17.41
C ARG A 319 -22.00 -18.04 17.87
N GLU A 320 -22.95 -18.33 16.99
CA GLU A 320 -24.01 -19.31 17.23
C GLU A 320 -23.46 -20.74 17.29
N GLU A 321 -22.52 -21.09 16.41
CA GLU A 321 -21.81 -22.38 16.44
C GLU A 321 -21.04 -22.58 17.75
N THR A 322 -20.28 -21.58 18.20
CA THR A 322 -19.55 -21.67 19.48
C THR A 322 -20.47 -21.73 20.70
N ALA A 323 -21.69 -21.18 20.61
CA ALA A 323 -22.65 -21.21 21.71
C ALA A 323 -23.44 -22.52 21.78
N ASN A 324 -23.52 -23.29 20.67
CA ASN A 324 -24.21 -24.57 20.59
C ASN A 324 -23.28 -25.78 20.81
N SER A 325 -21.96 -25.56 20.93
CA SER A 325 -20.96 -26.61 21.17
C SER A 325 -20.54 -26.76 22.63
N ASP A 326 -21.04 -25.91 23.53
CA ASP A 326 -20.83 -25.93 24.99
C ASP A 326 -22.05 -26.51 25.72
#